data_AF-A0A7C5WF37-F1
#
_entry.id   AF-A0A7C5WF37-F1
#
_cell.length_a   1.000
_cell.length_b   1.000
_cell.length_c   1.000
_cell.angle_alpha   90.00
_cell.angle_beta   90.00
_cell.angle_gamma   90.00
#
_symmetry.space_group_name_H-M   'P 1'
#
loop_
_entity.id
_entity.type
_entity.pdbx_description
1 polymer ?
#
loop_
_entity_poly.entity_id
_entity_poly.type
_entity_poly.pdbx_seq_one_letter_code
_entity_poly.pdbx_strand_id
1 'polypeptide(L)' 'MPFYTCQCQDCGRVFSVGLNSEKDLDKTQCPSCGSKKLVIVSPELLRTGGG' A
#
# COMPACT_ATOMS: atom_id res chain seq x y z
N MET A 1 0.57 -0.28 16.31
CA MET A 1 0.02 0.10 14.99
C MET A 1 0.59 -0.85 13.96
N PRO A 2 -0.24 -1.59 13.22
CA PRO A 2 0.23 -2.40 12.10
C PRO A 2 0.74 -1.51 10.96
N PHE A 3 1.83 -1.94 10.32
CA PHE A 3 2.37 -1.28 9.14
C PHE A 3 1.91 -2.03 7.90
N TYR A 4 1.28 -1.30 6.98
CA TYR A 4 0.88 -1.83 5.68
C TYR A 4 1.84 -1.28 4.62
N THR A 5 2.26 -2.14 3.70
CA THR A 5 3.02 -1.69 2.52
C THR A 5 2.03 -1.39 1.43
N CYS A 6 2.12 -0.19 0.86
CA CYS A 6 1.20 0.32 -0.14
C CYS A 6 1.98 0.71 -1.40
N GLN A 7 1.40 0.45 -2.56
CA GLN A 7 1.93 0.89 -3.84
C GLN A 7 0.97 1.87 -4.50
N CYS A 8 1.49 3.00 -4.97
CA CYS A 8 0.73 3.92 -5.80
C CYS A 8 0.62 3.36 -7.21
N GLN A 9 -0.61 3.21 -7.72
CA GLN A 9 -0.87 2.76 -9.09
C GLN A 9 -0.55 3.82 -10.14
N ASP A 10 -0.50 5.09 -9.74
CA ASP A 10 -0.34 6.20 -10.68
C ASP A 10 1.14 6.50 -10.96
N CYS A 11 1.94 6.59 -9.89
CA CYS A 11 3.38 6.85 -9.99
C CYS A 11 4.26 5.62 -9.66
N GLY A 12 3.68 4.46 -9.36
CA GLY A 12 4.39 3.20 -9.10
C GLY A 12 5.12 3.12 -7.75
N ARG A 13 5.13 4.21 -6.97
CA ARG A 13 5.91 4.31 -5.73
C ARG A 13 5.38 3.39 -4.65
N VAL A 14 6.25 2.59 -4.07
CA VAL A 14 5.97 1.72 -2.92
C VAL A 14 6.44 2.40 -1.64
N PHE A 15 5.60 2.40 -0.60
CA PHE A 15 5.91 2.99 0.69
C PHE A 15 5.13 2.28 1.81
N SER A 16 5.67 2.32 3.03
CA SER A 16 5.07 1.70 4.20
C SER A 16 4.36 2.75 5.04
N VAL A 17 3.14 2.45 5.46
CA VAL A 17 2.25 3.39 6.15
C VAL A 17 1.65 2.69 7.37
N GLY A 18 1.74 3.33 8.53
CA GLY A 18 1.14 2.82 9.76
C GLY A 18 -0.34 3.16 9.80
N LEU A 19 -1.21 2.20 9.51
CA LEU A 19 -2.67 2.38 9.57
C LEU A 19 -3.23 1.59 10.74
N ASN A 20 -4.30 2.10 11.33
CA ASN A 20 -5.08 1.31 12.29
C ASN A 20 -5.95 0.26 11.59
N SER A 21 -6.34 0.49 10.32
CA SER A 21 -7.13 -0.42 9.51
C SER A 21 -6.95 -0.15 8.02
N GLU A 22 -7.22 -1.15 7.17
CA GLU A 22 -7.15 -1.03 5.70
C GLU A 22 -8.09 0.06 5.13
N LYS A 23 -9.17 0.39 5.85
CA LYS A 23 -10.08 1.49 5.47
C LYS A 23 -9.43 2.87 5.52
N ASP A 24 -8.40 3.06 6.34
CA ASP A 24 -7.66 4.33 6.41
C ASP A 24 -6.71 4.53 5.21
N LEU A 25 -6.61 3.53 4.31
CA LEU A 25 -5.88 3.67 3.05
C LEU A 25 -6.47 4.77 2.15
N ASP A 26 -7.80 4.93 2.13
CA ASP A 26 -8.48 5.98 1.33
C ASP A 26 -8.19 7.40 1.85
N LYS A 27 -7.87 7.51 3.15
CA LYS A 27 -7.38 8.75 3.76
C LYS A 27 -5.91 9.00 3.48
N THR A 28 -5.18 7.97 3.04
CA THR A 28 -3.78 8.06 2.66
C THR A 28 -3.67 8.43 1.19
N GLN A 29 -2.66 9.23 0.87
CA GLN A 29 -2.37 9.64 -0.49
C GLN A 29 -0.88 9.48 -0.75
N CYS A 30 -0.50 9.23 -2.00
CA CYS A 30 0.88 9.01 -2.34
C CYS A 30 1.71 10.29 -2.04
N PRO A 31 2.76 10.23 -1.22
CA PRO A 31 3.57 11.41 -0.90
C PRO A 31 4.37 11.94 -2.11
N SER A 32 4.48 11.16 -3.20
CA SER A 32 5.22 11.56 -4.40
C SER A 32 4.37 12.28 -5.42
N CYS A 33 3.12 11.86 -5.59
CA CYS A 33 2.26 12.31 -6.68
C CYS A 33 0.87 12.80 -6.21
N GLY A 34 0.53 12.66 -4.93
CA GLY A 34 -0.78 13.06 -4.37
C GLY A 34 -1.94 12.13 -4.74
N SER A 35 -1.71 11.11 -5.58
CA SER A 35 -2.75 10.16 -5.98
C SER A 35 -3.25 9.32 -4.80
N LYS A 36 -4.58 9.18 -4.72
CA LYS A 36 -5.27 8.30 -3.75
C LYS A 36 -5.41 6.85 -4.24
N LYS A 37 -4.98 6.57 -5.48
CA LYS A 37 -4.94 5.22 -6.05
C LYS A 37 -3.79 4.41 -5.46
N LEU A 38 -3.98 3.99 -4.23
CA LEU A 38 -3.05 3.15 -3.47
C LEU A 38 -3.60 1.73 -3.39
N VAL A 39 -2.73 0.74 -3.53
CA VAL A 39 -3.08 -0.67 -3.30
C VAL A 39 -2.19 -1.24 -2.21
N ILE A 40 -2.75 -2.05 -1.32
CA ILE A 40 -1.98 -2.75 -0.29
C ILE A 40 -1.26 -3.91 -0.97
N VAL A 41 0.06 -3.89 -0.90
CA VAL A 41 0.93 -4.97 -1.35
C VAL A 41 1.37 -5.73 -0.10
N SER A 42 0.53 -6.66 0.32
CA SER A 42 0.81 -7.54 1.46
C SER A 42 2.02 -8.44 1.14
N PRO A 43 3.02 -8.54 2.02
CA PRO A 43 4.18 -9.40 1.78
C PRO A 43 3.82 -10.90 1.68
N GLU A 44 2.63 -11.31 2.15
CA GLU A 44 2.13 -12.68 2.04
C GLU A 44 1.93 -13.13 0.57
N LEU A 45 1.59 -12.21 -0.36
CA LEU A 45 1.39 -12.57 -1.77
C LEU A 45 2.69 -12.74 -2.55
N LEU A 46 3.84 -12.31 -2.01
CA LEU A 46 5.15 -12.58 -2.61
C LEU A 46 5.65 -14.01 -2.31
N ARG A 47 5.01 -14.77 -1.40
CA ARG A 47 5.40 -16.16 -1.07
C ARG A 47 4.61 -17.25 -1.79
N THR A 48 3.50 -16.95 -2.45
CA THR A 48 2.70 -17.97 -3.17
C THR A 48 2.89 -17.88 -4.68
N GLY A 49 4.16 -17.93 -5.10
CA GLY A 49 4.53 -18.59 -6.35
C GLY A 49 4.82 -20.06 -6.03
N GLY A 50 3.77 -20.84 -5.75
CA GLY A 50 3.83 -22.30 -5.64
C GLY A 50 3.06 -22.90 -6.82
N GLY A 51 3.79 -23.58 -7.71
CA GLY A 51 3.30 -24.13 -8.98
C GLY A 51 2.49 -25.41 -8.87
#